data_AF-A0A6A2Y161-F1
#
_entry.id   AF-A0A6A2Y161-F1
#
_cell.length_a   1.000
_cell.length_b   1.000
_cell.length_c   1.000
_cell.angle_alpha   90.00
_cell.angle_beta   90.00
_cell.angle_gamma   90.00
#
_symmetry.space_group_name_H-M   'P 1'
#
loop_
_entity.id
_entity.type
_entity.pdbx_description
1 polymer ?
#
loop_
_entity_poly.entity_id
_entity_poly.type
_entity_poly.pdbx_seq_one_letter_code
_entity_poly.pdbx_strand_id
1 'polypeptide(L)'
;MPTTEVVVLRTLVTILSQDLSLILSVSAMITSEKLKMIPLTNAAVKHAAELLERAGKILNSLSAGNIEADLYLIYVLNAYDMHGRLNNLESQQHIVKSFAGTKACTPQYLLQIGLNASQGPMFNAEVATLSLNECLSGFISSPSTNYQDVALIVRKLILIASIHKGNTDDYAVLSMYKQAYRIMVGLKEGEYPTEEGKWLAMTAWNRAAIPVRMEQIDVAKKWMDAGLELARKVAGMETYQAYMEDYVAEFEKKFHKQTAGGIQPSILQ
;
A
#
# COMPACT_ATOMS: atom_id res chain seq x y z
N MET A 1 5.40 36.80 42.42
CA MET A 1 5.43 35.39 41.97
C MET A 1 4.79 35.31 40.60
N PRO A 2 5.33 34.57 39.63
CA PRO A 2 4.62 34.34 38.38
C PRO A 2 3.30 33.60 38.68
N THR A 3 2.22 34.01 38.02
CA THR A 3 0.93 33.33 38.12
C THR A 3 1.04 31.93 37.55
N THR A 4 0.23 30.99 38.06
CA THR A 4 0.20 29.58 37.62
C THR A 4 0.13 29.44 36.10
N GLU A 5 -0.62 30.31 35.43
CA GLU A 5 -0.73 30.36 33.97
C GLU A 5 0.59 30.66 33.24
N VAL A 6 1.41 31.58 33.77
CA VAL A 6 2.71 31.94 33.18
C VAL A 6 3.71 30.79 33.33
N VAL A 7 3.64 30.03 34.43
CA VAL A 7 4.47 28.85 34.64
C VAL A 7 4.06 27.72 33.68
N VAL A 8 2.75 27.49 33.50
CA VAL A 8 2.22 26.50 32.56
C VAL A 8 2.60 26.84 31.12
N LEU A 9 2.44 28.10 30.70
CA LEU A 9 2.81 28.56 29.35
C LEU A 9 4.31 28.42 29.07
N ARG A 10 5.18 28.81 30.01
CA ARG A 10 6.64 28.63 29.83
C ARG A 10 7.04 27.16 29.77
N THR A 11 6.39 26.32 30.56
CA THR A 11 6.63 24.88 30.56
C THR A 11 6.20 24.28 29.23
N LEU A 12 5.01 24.61 28.73
CA LEU A 12 4.52 24.17 27.41
C LEU A 12 5.43 24.62 26.27
N VAL A 13 5.85 25.89 26.25
CA VAL A 13 6.77 26.42 25.21
C VAL A 13 8.12 25.71 25.25
N THR A 14 8.65 25.42 26.44
CA THR A 14 9.93 24.71 26.59
C THR A 14 9.82 23.27 26.11
N ILE A 15 8.73 22.58 26.45
CA ILE A 15 8.46 21.20 26.02
C ILE A 15 8.32 21.15 24.49
N LEU A 16 7.49 22.02 23.90
CA LEU A 16 7.30 22.10 22.44
C LEU A 16 8.60 22.41 21.69
N SER A 17 9.45 23.29 22.25
CA SER A 17 10.76 23.61 21.66
C SER A 17 11.74 22.43 21.74
N GLN A 18 11.66 21.63 22.81
CA GLN A 18 12.47 20.42 22.96
C GLN A 18 12.04 19.32 21.98
N ASP A 19 10.74 19.10 21.78
CA ASP A 19 10.20 18.11 20.83
C ASP A 19 10.68 18.35 19.41
N LEU A 20 10.50 19.59 18.96
CA LEU A 20 10.93 20.04 17.65
C LEU A 20 12.45 19.85 17.48
N SER A 21 13.24 20.16 18.52
CA SER A 21 14.69 20.02 18.45
C SER A 21 15.15 18.57 18.28
N LEU A 22 14.50 17.61 18.94
CA LEU A 22 14.88 16.18 18.86
C LEU A 22 14.53 15.59 17.49
N ILE A 23 13.30 15.83 17.02
CA ILE A 23 12.81 15.32 15.73
C ILE A 23 13.65 15.91 14.59
N LEU A 24 13.87 17.23 14.59
CA LEU A 24 14.66 17.90 13.56
C LEU A 24 16.14 17.52 13.60
N SER A 25 16.71 17.25 14.79
CA SER A 25 18.09 16.77 14.89
C SER A 25 18.26 15.43 14.16
N VAL A 26 17.32 14.50 14.35
CA VAL A 26 17.35 13.21 13.62
C VAL A 26 17.07 13.39 12.13
N SER A 27 16.14 14.27 11.74
CA SER A 27 15.95 14.64 10.32
C SER A 27 17.24 15.16 9.69
N ALA A 28 17.99 16.00 10.41
CA ALA A 28 19.28 16.54 9.95
C ALA A 28 20.34 15.44 9.84
N MET A 29 20.38 14.47 10.76
CA MET A 29 21.26 13.30 10.67
C MET A 29 20.99 12.49 9.39
N ILE A 30 19.71 12.14 9.14
CA ILE A 30 19.30 11.37 7.95
C ILE A 30 19.60 12.16 6.67
N THR A 31 19.33 13.47 6.66
CA THR A 31 19.59 14.33 5.50
C THR A 31 21.10 14.45 5.22
N SER A 32 21.91 14.60 6.27
CA SER A 32 23.38 14.66 6.18
C SER A 32 23.96 13.36 5.62
N GLU A 33 23.46 12.19 6.07
CA GLU A 33 23.81 10.89 5.49
C GLU A 33 23.49 10.86 3.98
N LYS A 34 22.27 11.23 3.58
CA LYS A 34 21.85 11.22 2.17
C LYS A 34 22.67 12.16 1.30
N LEU A 35 23.00 13.36 1.79
CA LEU A 35 23.81 14.33 1.06
C LEU A 35 25.27 13.90 0.93
N LYS A 36 25.83 13.30 1.99
CA LYS A 36 27.24 12.86 2.01
C LYS A 36 27.45 11.47 1.43
N MET A 37 26.37 10.70 1.25
CA MET A 37 26.41 9.28 0.88
C MET A 37 27.25 8.43 1.85
N ILE A 38 27.29 8.83 3.12
CA ILE A 38 28.02 8.11 4.19
C ILE A 38 26.98 7.53 5.15
N PRO A 39 26.80 6.19 5.19
CA PRO A 39 25.85 5.55 6.07
C PRO A 39 26.13 5.87 7.55
N LEU A 40 25.07 6.09 8.32
CA LEU A 40 25.12 6.22 9.76
C LEU A 40 25.65 4.91 10.37
N THR A 41 26.51 5.05 11.37
CA THR A 41 27.00 3.91 12.14
C THR A 41 25.88 3.31 12.98
N ASN A 42 25.99 2.04 13.34
CA ASN A 42 25.04 1.38 14.25
C ASN A 42 24.86 2.13 15.58
N ALA A 43 25.91 2.76 16.10
CA ALA A 43 25.84 3.58 17.30
C ALA A 43 25.01 4.85 17.07
N ALA A 44 25.19 5.52 15.92
CA ALA A 44 24.43 6.71 15.57
C ALA A 44 22.94 6.39 15.32
N VAL A 45 22.63 5.26 14.70
CA VAL A 45 21.25 4.79 14.50
C VAL A 45 20.56 4.50 15.84
N LYS A 46 21.25 3.80 16.77
CA LYS A 46 20.72 3.56 18.12
C LYS A 46 20.47 4.86 18.87
N HIS A 47 21.42 5.79 18.82
CA HIS A 47 21.27 7.08 19.47
C HIS A 47 20.09 7.88 18.88
N ALA A 48 19.94 7.91 17.56
CA ALA A 48 18.81 8.57 16.91
C ALA A 48 17.46 7.95 17.32
N ALA A 49 17.39 6.61 17.44
CA ALA A 49 16.19 5.93 17.93
C ALA A 49 15.86 6.31 19.38
N GLU A 50 16.85 6.44 20.27
CA GLU A 50 16.63 6.90 21.65
C GLU A 50 16.12 8.34 21.73
N LEU A 51 16.64 9.24 20.88
CA LEU A 51 16.16 10.62 20.77
C LEU A 51 14.69 10.65 20.32
N LEU A 52 14.33 9.81 19.36
CA LEU A 52 12.96 9.69 18.88
C LEU A 52 12.04 9.04 19.91
N GLU A 53 12.50 8.06 20.68
CA GLU A 53 11.69 7.48 21.77
C GLU A 53 11.32 8.55 22.81
N ARG A 54 12.27 9.42 23.14
CA ARG A 54 12.02 10.58 24.02
C ARG A 54 11.02 11.55 23.41
N ALA A 55 11.17 11.90 22.13
CA ALA A 55 10.23 12.76 21.43
C ALA A 55 8.81 12.14 21.40
N GLY A 56 8.69 10.84 21.13
CA GLY A 56 7.42 10.12 21.09
C GLY A 56 6.69 10.11 22.44
N LYS A 57 7.42 9.95 23.55
CA LYS A 57 6.84 10.03 24.91
C LYS A 57 6.22 11.41 25.17
N ILE A 58 6.88 12.47 24.70
CA ILE A 58 6.39 13.83 24.88
C ILE A 58 5.20 14.11 23.95
N LEU A 59 5.28 13.72 22.68
CA LEU A 59 4.19 13.85 21.71
C LEU A 59 2.89 13.19 22.20
N ASN A 60 2.99 12.02 22.84
CA ASN A 60 1.83 11.32 23.39
C ASN A 60 1.27 11.96 24.68
N SER A 61 2.09 12.75 25.40
CA SER A 61 1.69 13.43 26.65
C SER A 61 0.99 14.77 26.41
N LEU A 62 1.28 15.42 25.28
CA LEU A 62 0.62 16.63 24.84
C LEU A 62 -0.70 16.24 24.15
N SER A 63 -1.83 16.79 24.59
CA SER A 63 -3.10 16.48 23.94
C SER A 63 -3.01 16.79 22.44
N ALA A 64 -3.45 15.84 21.61
CA ALA A 64 -3.30 15.81 20.15
C ALA A 64 -3.91 17.01 19.38
N GLY A 65 -4.35 18.07 20.07
CA GLY A 65 -4.94 19.27 19.49
C GLY A 65 -3.94 20.39 19.14
N ASN A 66 -2.72 20.37 19.68
CA ASN A 66 -1.76 21.49 19.52
C ASN A 66 -0.44 21.14 18.80
N ILE A 67 -0.24 19.88 18.40
CA ILE A 67 0.94 19.47 17.64
C ILE A 67 0.63 19.64 16.15
N GLU A 68 1.51 20.34 15.43
CA GLU A 68 1.44 20.45 13.97
C GLU A 68 1.50 19.05 13.34
N ALA A 69 0.47 18.68 12.57
CA ALA A 69 0.31 17.33 12.07
C ALA A 69 1.49 16.89 11.17
N ASP A 70 2.12 17.85 10.48
CA ASP A 70 3.36 17.64 9.72
C ASP A 70 4.54 17.25 10.62
N LEU A 71 4.66 17.82 11.83
CA LEU A 71 5.72 17.45 12.77
C LEU A 71 5.54 16.01 13.27
N TYR A 72 4.31 15.60 13.55
CA TYR A 72 4.02 14.20 13.92
C TYR A 72 4.37 13.27 12.75
N LEU A 73 4.01 13.62 11.51
CA LEU A 73 4.41 12.83 10.35
C LEU A 73 5.94 12.71 10.23
N ILE A 74 6.70 13.80 10.40
CA ILE A 74 8.17 13.76 10.35
C ILE A 74 8.71 12.83 11.44
N TYR A 75 8.18 12.90 12.66
CA TYR A 75 8.52 11.95 13.73
C TYR A 75 8.27 10.50 13.30
N VAL A 76 7.08 10.20 12.76
CA VAL A 76 6.71 8.84 12.32
C VAL A 76 7.66 8.33 11.24
N LEU A 77 7.98 9.15 10.24
CA LEU A 77 8.89 8.76 9.16
C LEU A 77 10.31 8.50 9.65
N ASN A 78 10.82 9.37 10.53
CA ASN A 78 12.16 9.20 11.12
C ASN A 78 12.23 7.96 12.01
N ALA A 79 11.23 7.75 12.87
CA ALA A 79 11.18 6.60 13.77
C ALA A 79 11.00 5.31 12.99
N TYR A 80 10.14 5.29 11.97
CA TYR A 80 10.01 4.16 11.06
C TYR A 80 11.35 3.80 10.40
N ASP A 81 12.09 4.78 9.87
CA ASP A 81 13.40 4.55 9.25
C ASP A 81 14.42 3.99 10.26
N MET A 82 14.55 4.62 11.43
CA MET A 82 15.50 4.18 12.47
C MET A 82 15.18 2.77 12.98
N HIS A 83 13.90 2.48 13.25
CA HIS A 83 13.50 1.13 13.69
C HIS A 83 13.69 0.08 12.60
N GLY A 84 13.49 0.44 11.32
CA GLY A 84 13.80 -0.45 10.20
C GLY A 84 15.28 -0.82 10.15
N ARG A 85 16.17 0.15 10.33
CA ARG A 85 17.63 -0.07 10.36
C ARG A 85 18.07 -0.94 11.54
N LEU A 86 17.31 -0.92 12.63
CA LEU A 86 17.50 -1.77 13.79
C LEU A 86 16.80 -3.14 13.66
N ASN A 87 16.19 -3.44 12.51
CA ASN A 87 15.37 -4.63 12.26
C ASN A 87 14.22 -4.82 13.27
N ASN A 88 13.69 -3.71 13.81
CA ASN A 88 12.60 -3.72 14.77
C ASN A 88 11.26 -3.46 14.06
N LEU A 89 10.77 -4.49 13.36
CA LEU A 89 9.54 -4.43 12.56
C LEU A 89 8.29 -4.18 13.42
N GLU A 90 8.25 -4.72 14.64
CA GLU A 90 7.15 -4.51 15.59
C GLU A 90 7.01 -3.02 15.95
N SER A 91 8.12 -2.34 16.22
CA SER A 91 8.09 -0.90 16.51
C SER A 91 7.67 -0.08 15.29
N GLN A 92 8.13 -0.44 14.08
CA GLN A 92 7.67 0.21 12.84
C GLN A 92 6.14 0.14 12.71
N GLN A 93 5.55 -1.03 12.96
CA GLN A 93 4.10 -1.22 12.90
C GLN A 93 3.37 -0.45 14.01
N HIS A 94 3.86 -0.52 15.24
CA HIS A 94 3.24 0.14 16.38
C HIS A 94 3.18 1.66 16.18
N ILE A 95 4.28 2.28 15.72
CA ILE A 95 4.36 3.73 15.49
C ILE A 95 3.33 4.17 14.44
N VAL A 96 3.24 3.45 13.33
CA VAL A 96 2.30 3.79 12.24
C VAL A 96 0.85 3.57 12.68
N LYS A 97 0.53 2.47 13.36
CA LYS A 97 -0.81 2.20 13.90
C LYS A 97 -1.23 3.26 14.92
N SER A 98 -0.32 3.65 15.80
CA SER A 98 -0.56 4.70 16.80
C SER A 98 -0.89 6.03 16.11
N PHE A 99 -0.12 6.42 15.09
CA PHE A 99 -0.38 7.65 14.35
C PHE A 99 -1.69 7.59 13.56
N ALA A 100 -1.98 6.49 12.87
CA ALA A 100 -3.21 6.30 12.11
C ALA A 100 -4.48 6.43 12.96
N GLY A 101 -4.41 6.08 14.26
CA GLY A 101 -5.51 6.25 15.22
C GLY A 101 -5.70 7.69 15.74
N THR A 102 -4.84 8.63 15.36
CA THR A 102 -4.94 10.04 15.81
C THR A 102 -5.82 10.88 14.90
N LYS A 103 -6.40 11.95 15.45
CA LYS A 103 -7.16 12.94 14.67
C LYS A 103 -6.29 13.76 13.70
N ALA A 104 -4.97 13.78 13.93
CA ALA A 104 -4.01 14.49 13.08
C ALA A 104 -3.69 13.72 11.79
N CYS A 105 -3.96 12.41 11.76
CA CYS A 105 -3.67 11.59 10.60
C CYS A 105 -4.69 11.83 9.48
N THR A 106 -4.21 12.12 8.29
CA THR A 106 -5.02 12.28 7.09
C THR A 106 -4.75 11.14 6.10
N PRO A 107 -5.67 10.84 5.17
CA PRO A 107 -5.41 9.91 4.09
C PRO A 107 -4.13 10.24 3.31
N GLN A 108 -3.80 11.53 3.14
CA GLN A 108 -2.58 11.96 2.44
C GLN A 108 -1.30 11.56 3.20
N TYR A 109 -1.31 11.63 4.53
CA TYR A 109 -0.17 11.18 5.33
C TYR A 109 -0.01 9.66 5.28
N LEU A 110 -1.12 8.92 5.30
CA LEU A 110 -1.11 7.47 5.11
C LEU A 110 -0.57 7.08 3.72
N LEU A 111 -0.87 7.86 2.68
CA LEU A 111 -0.27 7.67 1.36
C LEU A 111 1.25 7.79 1.42
N GLN A 112 1.78 8.84 2.05
CA GLN A 112 3.23 9.05 2.18
C GLN A 112 3.91 7.91 2.95
N ILE A 113 3.34 7.51 4.09
CA ILE A 113 3.85 6.39 4.88
C ILE A 113 3.83 5.09 4.08
N GLY A 114 2.70 4.79 3.43
CA GLY A 114 2.52 3.57 2.63
C GLY A 114 3.46 3.49 1.44
N LEU A 115 3.68 4.60 0.73
CA LEU A 115 4.63 4.67 -0.39
C LEU A 115 6.06 4.47 0.08
N ASN A 116 6.46 5.09 1.20
CA ASN A 116 7.79 4.90 1.79
C ASN A 116 8.00 3.45 2.24
N ALA A 117 7.02 2.84 2.89
CA ALA A 117 7.10 1.44 3.34
C ALA A 117 7.08 0.42 2.19
N SER A 118 6.52 0.80 1.03
CA SER A 118 6.44 -0.06 -0.16
C SER A 118 7.75 -0.17 -0.95
N GLN A 119 8.77 0.62 -0.61
CA GLN A 119 9.98 0.80 -1.41
C GLN A 119 11.23 0.95 -0.53
N GLY A 120 12.40 0.82 -1.16
CA GLY A 120 13.68 1.10 -0.51
C GLY A 120 14.15 -0.01 0.44
N PRO A 121 15.27 0.24 1.16
CA PRO A 121 15.91 -0.78 2.00
C PRO A 121 15.05 -1.14 3.22
N MET A 122 14.17 -0.23 3.66
CA MET A 122 13.29 -0.41 4.82
C MET A 122 11.92 -0.97 4.43
N PHE A 123 11.82 -1.66 3.29
CA PHE A 123 10.57 -2.26 2.82
C PHE A 123 9.88 -3.07 3.93
N ASN A 124 8.61 -2.74 4.18
CA ASN A 124 7.78 -3.45 5.13
C ASN A 124 6.37 -3.62 4.54
N ALA A 125 6.09 -4.81 4.03
CA ALA A 125 4.84 -5.12 3.34
C ALA A 125 3.61 -4.90 4.23
N GLU A 126 3.69 -5.27 5.51
CA GLU A 126 2.55 -5.15 6.44
C GLU A 126 2.21 -3.69 6.70
N VAL A 127 3.22 -2.84 6.95
CA VAL A 127 3.02 -1.40 7.13
C VAL A 127 2.51 -0.77 5.83
N ALA A 128 3.11 -1.12 4.69
CA ALA A 128 2.70 -0.59 3.39
C ALA A 128 1.24 -0.96 3.07
N THR A 129 0.86 -2.22 3.23
CA THR A 129 -0.52 -2.68 3.00
C THR A 129 -1.51 -2.03 3.95
N LEU A 130 -1.19 -1.91 5.24
CA LEU A 130 -2.06 -1.24 6.21
C LEU A 130 -2.28 0.23 5.84
N SER A 131 -1.21 1.00 5.66
CA SER A 131 -1.31 2.43 5.38
C SER A 131 -2.01 2.70 4.05
N LEU A 132 -1.72 1.93 3.00
CA LEU A 132 -2.33 2.10 1.70
C LEU A 132 -3.81 1.70 1.68
N ASN A 133 -4.23 0.66 2.41
CA ASN A 133 -5.66 0.31 2.52
C ASN A 133 -6.46 1.37 3.28
N GLU A 134 -5.95 1.87 4.40
CA GLU A 134 -6.60 2.94 5.16
C GLU A 134 -6.68 4.23 4.34
N CYS A 135 -5.60 4.57 3.63
CA CYS A 135 -5.57 5.68 2.67
C CYS A 135 -6.63 5.51 1.58
N LEU A 136 -6.72 4.33 0.96
CA LEU A 136 -7.68 4.01 -0.11
C LEU A 136 -9.13 4.18 0.38
N SER A 137 -9.45 3.64 1.55
CA SER A 137 -10.77 3.82 2.19
C SER A 137 -11.09 5.29 2.44
N GLY A 138 -10.11 6.05 2.93
CA GLY A 138 -10.24 7.50 3.15
C GLY A 138 -10.49 8.27 1.85
N PHE A 139 -9.78 7.95 0.77
CA PHE A 139 -9.98 8.59 -0.53
C PHE A 139 -11.31 8.21 -1.17
N ILE A 140 -11.71 6.94 -1.18
CA ILE A 140 -12.97 6.51 -1.79
C ILE A 140 -14.19 7.12 -1.06
N SER A 141 -14.06 7.36 0.25
CA SER A 141 -15.13 8.00 1.05
C SER A 141 -15.19 9.52 0.88
N SER A 142 -14.25 10.14 0.16
CA SER A 142 -14.18 11.59 -0.04
C SER A 142 -15.13 12.06 -1.15
N PRO A 143 -15.76 13.24 -1.04
CA PRO A 143 -16.55 13.82 -2.12
C PRO A 143 -15.71 14.32 -3.31
N SER A 144 -14.40 14.51 -3.12
CA SER A 144 -13.46 15.03 -4.13
C SER A 144 -12.31 14.06 -4.37
N THR A 145 -12.64 12.81 -4.69
CA THR A 145 -11.67 11.72 -4.87
C THR A 145 -10.76 11.97 -6.08
N ASN A 146 -9.45 11.99 -5.86
CA ASN A 146 -8.47 11.96 -6.94
C ASN A 146 -8.24 10.52 -7.39
N TYR A 147 -8.84 10.12 -8.50
CA TYR A 147 -8.70 8.75 -9.02
C TYR A 147 -7.29 8.42 -9.54
N GLN A 148 -6.41 9.41 -9.74
CA GLN A 148 -4.99 9.15 -10.00
C GLN A 148 -4.30 8.54 -8.78
N ASP A 149 -4.55 9.10 -7.59
CA ASP A 149 -3.98 8.59 -6.35
C ASP A 149 -4.60 7.23 -6.00
N VAL A 150 -5.91 7.06 -6.22
CA VAL A 150 -6.58 5.75 -6.06
C VAL A 150 -5.94 4.68 -6.95
N ALA A 151 -5.71 4.99 -8.23
CA ALA A 151 -5.09 4.04 -9.16
C ALA A 151 -3.65 3.71 -8.77
N LEU A 152 -2.87 4.70 -8.36
CA LEU A 152 -1.52 4.52 -7.82
C LEU A 152 -1.53 3.57 -6.62
N ILE A 153 -2.43 3.78 -5.66
CA ILE A 153 -2.56 2.95 -4.46
C ILE A 153 -2.90 1.51 -4.83
N VAL A 154 -3.91 1.31 -5.70
CA VAL A 154 -4.32 -0.02 -6.18
C VAL A 154 -3.14 -0.74 -6.83
N ARG A 155 -2.41 -0.07 -7.73
CA ARG A 155 -1.21 -0.64 -8.36
C ARG A 155 -0.17 -1.05 -7.30
N LYS A 156 0.10 -0.19 -6.32
CA LYS A 156 1.08 -0.49 -5.25
C LYS A 156 0.64 -1.68 -4.41
N LEU A 157 -0.63 -1.76 -4.02
CA LEU A 157 -1.18 -2.90 -3.27
C LEU A 157 -1.04 -4.22 -4.05
N ILE A 158 -1.33 -4.23 -5.35
CA ILE A 158 -1.15 -5.40 -6.22
C ILE A 158 0.32 -5.83 -6.27
N LEU A 159 1.25 -4.87 -6.41
CA LEU A 159 2.68 -5.16 -6.45
C LEU A 159 3.18 -5.72 -5.11
N ILE A 160 2.79 -5.12 -3.99
CA ILE A 160 3.14 -5.61 -2.65
C ILE A 160 2.62 -7.03 -2.45
N ALA A 161 1.36 -7.29 -2.78
CA ALA A 161 0.77 -8.62 -2.66
C ALA A 161 1.51 -9.65 -3.53
N SER A 162 1.89 -9.27 -4.76
CA SER A 162 2.59 -10.16 -5.70
C SER A 162 4.03 -10.49 -5.23
N ILE A 163 4.74 -9.53 -4.62
CA ILE A 163 6.13 -9.71 -4.17
C ILE A 163 6.18 -10.42 -2.82
N HIS A 164 5.38 -9.97 -1.85
CA HIS A 164 5.52 -10.39 -0.46
C HIS A 164 4.94 -11.77 -0.19
N LYS A 165 3.84 -12.13 -0.87
CA LYS A 165 3.17 -13.42 -0.64
C LYS A 165 3.51 -14.51 -1.67
N GLY A 166 4.32 -14.15 -2.67
CA GLY A 166 4.68 -15.02 -3.79
C GLY A 166 3.47 -15.47 -4.64
N ASN A 167 3.74 -16.32 -5.65
CA ASN A 167 2.71 -16.92 -6.51
C ASN A 167 1.79 -17.92 -5.78
N THR A 168 1.99 -18.16 -4.48
CA THR A 168 1.18 -19.08 -3.68
C THR A 168 -0.12 -18.47 -3.16
N ASP A 169 -0.25 -17.14 -3.11
CA ASP A 169 -1.48 -16.43 -2.72
C ASP A 169 -2.10 -15.66 -3.90
N ASP A 170 -2.29 -16.37 -5.02
CA ASP A 170 -2.97 -15.87 -6.22
C ASP A 170 -4.39 -15.36 -5.90
N TYR A 171 -5.01 -15.87 -4.83
CA TYR A 171 -6.32 -15.41 -4.34
C TYR A 171 -6.27 -13.98 -3.79
N ALA A 172 -5.27 -13.64 -2.96
CA ALA A 172 -5.12 -12.27 -2.47
C ALA A 172 -4.85 -11.30 -3.61
N VAL A 173 -3.98 -11.65 -4.56
CA VAL A 173 -3.70 -10.79 -5.72
C VAL A 173 -4.97 -10.61 -6.56
N LEU A 174 -5.68 -11.69 -6.88
CA LEU A 174 -6.95 -11.63 -7.62
C LEU A 174 -8.00 -10.79 -6.89
N SER A 175 -8.06 -10.83 -5.55
CA SER A 175 -8.98 -10.01 -4.77
C SER A 175 -8.73 -8.51 -4.94
N MET A 176 -7.48 -8.09 -5.12
CA MET A 176 -7.11 -6.70 -5.40
C MET A 176 -7.55 -6.28 -6.80
N TYR A 177 -7.45 -7.16 -7.80
CA TYR A 177 -8.01 -6.91 -9.14
C TYR A 177 -9.52 -6.77 -9.11
N LYS A 178 -10.21 -7.62 -8.33
CA LYS A 178 -11.67 -7.51 -8.12
C LYS A 178 -12.05 -6.21 -7.40
N GLN A 179 -11.25 -5.76 -6.44
CA GLN A 179 -11.45 -4.47 -5.79
C GLN A 179 -11.30 -3.32 -6.79
N ALA A 180 -10.26 -3.36 -7.63
CA ALA A 180 -10.04 -2.37 -8.69
C ALA A 180 -11.24 -2.31 -9.66
N TYR A 181 -11.73 -3.47 -10.09
CA TYR A 181 -12.94 -3.56 -10.92
C TYR A 181 -14.16 -2.93 -10.24
N ARG A 182 -14.41 -3.23 -8.96
CA ARG A 182 -15.55 -2.65 -8.20
C ARG A 182 -15.45 -1.13 -8.10
N ILE A 183 -14.24 -0.59 -7.90
CA ILE A 183 -14.02 0.86 -7.90
C ILE A 183 -14.43 1.42 -9.27
N MET A 184 -13.93 0.85 -10.37
CA MET A 184 -14.20 1.33 -11.73
C MET A 184 -15.68 1.25 -12.13
N VAL A 185 -16.41 0.23 -11.69
CA VAL A 185 -17.85 0.06 -11.99
C VAL A 185 -18.69 1.24 -11.47
N GLY A 186 -18.28 1.86 -10.36
CA GLY A 186 -18.99 3.00 -9.77
C GLY A 186 -18.73 4.34 -10.47
N LEU A 187 -17.84 4.37 -11.47
CA LEU A 187 -17.35 5.61 -12.08
C LEU A 187 -17.95 5.87 -13.45
N LYS A 188 -17.98 7.14 -13.83
CA LYS A 188 -18.24 7.53 -15.22
C LYS A 188 -17.05 7.20 -16.09
N GLU A 189 -17.31 7.04 -17.38
CA GLU A 189 -16.26 6.85 -18.37
C GLU A 189 -15.22 7.98 -18.31
N GLY A 190 -13.94 7.61 -18.28
CA GLY A 190 -12.82 8.54 -18.22
C GLY A 190 -12.45 9.08 -16.83
N GLU A 191 -13.21 8.78 -15.76
CA GLU A 191 -12.83 9.19 -14.40
C GLU A 191 -11.66 8.37 -13.84
N TYR A 192 -11.63 7.07 -14.13
CA TYR A 192 -10.48 6.23 -13.80
C TYR A 192 -9.35 6.44 -14.82
N PRO A 193 -8.07 6.54 -14.41
CA PRO A 193 -6.98 6.76 -15.35
C PRO A 193 -6.87 5.63 -16.38
N THR A 194 -7.03 5.96 -17.66
CA THR A 194 -7.11 4.97 -18.76
C THR A 194 -5.91 4.05 -18.81
N GLU A 195 -4.69 4.57 -18.72
CA GLU A 195 -3.47 3.76 -18.79
C GLU A 195 -3.33 2.80 -17.60
N GLU A 196 -3.83 3.21 -16.42
CA GLU A 196 -3.89 2.33 -15.25
C GLU A 196 -4.93 1.22 -15.44
N GLY A 197 -6.08 1.55 -16.02
CA GLY A 197 -7.10 0.56 -16.39
C GLY A 197 -6.57 -0.47 -17.40
N LYS A 198 -5.87 -0.02 -18.45
CA LYS A 198 -5.22 -0.91 -19.43
C LYS A 198 -4.19 -1.81 -18.78
N TRP A 199 -3.36 -1.24 -17.90
CA TRP A 199 -2.38 -2.02 -17.14
C TRP A 199 -3.06 -3.09 -16.29
N LEU A 200 -4.14 -2.76 -15.57
CA LEU A 200 -4.90 -3.73 -14.77
C LEU A 200 -5.45 -4.88 -15.64
N ALA A 201 -6.14 -4.56 -16.72
CA ALA A 201 -6.73 -5.56 -17.61
C ALA A 201 -5.66 -6.51 -18.20
N MET A 202 -4.59 -5.94 -18.76
CA MET A 202 -3.54 -6.72 -19.41
C MET A 202 -2.73 -7.56 -18.42
N THR A 203 -2.43 -7.02 -17.23
CA THR A 203 -1.67 -7.78 -16.23
C THR A 203 -2.49 -8.85 -15.54
N ALA A 204 -3.80 -8.69 -15.40
CA ALA A 204 -4.70 -9.77 -14.98
C ALA A 204 -4.77 -10.87 -16.06
N TRP A 205 -4.98 -10.49 -17.32
CA TRP A 205 -5.03 -11.43 -18.45
C TRP A 205 -3.75 -12.25 -18.58
N ASN A 206 -2.58 -11.59 -18.53
CA ASN A 206 -1.29 -12.26 -18.64
C ASN A 206 -1.01 -13.24 -17.49
N ARG A 207 -1.58 -13.03 -16.30
CA ARG A 207 -1.46 -13.98 -15.18
C ARG A 207 -2.13 -15.31 -15.47
N ALA A 208 -3.10 -15.38 -16.38
CA ALA A 208 -3.70 -16.65 -16.81
C ALA A 208 -2.72 -17.55 -17.59
N ALA A 209 -1.62 -17.02 -18.14
CA ALA A 209 -0.73 -17.78 -19.02
C ALA A 209 -0.07 -18.99 -18.35
N ILE A 210 0.36 -18.87 -17.09
CA ILE A 210 0.96 -19.99 -16.36
C ILE A 210 -0.09 -21.05 -16.02
N PRO A 211 -1.24 -20.71 -15.39
CA PRO A 211 -2.34 -21.65 -15.16
C PRO A 211 -2.81 -22.40 -16.41
N VAL A 212 -2.90 -21.73 -17.56
CA VAL A 212 -3.25 -22.38 -18.85
C VAL A 212 -2.24 -23.46 -19.21
N ARG A 213 -0.94 -23.16 -19.14
CA ARG A 213 0.12 -24.13 -19.47
C ARG A 213 0.21 -25.29 -18.49
N MET A 214 -0.20 -25.05 -17.24
CA MET A 214 -0.23 -26.06 -16.18
C MET A 214 -1.57 -26.79 -16.09
N GLU A 215 -2.47 -26.60 -17.06
CA GLU A 215 -3.81 -27.19 -17.09
C GLU A 215 -4.64 -26.93 -15.83
N GLN A 216 -4.33 -25.84 -15.11
CA GLN A 216 -5.09 -25.38 -13.94
C GLN A 216 -6.29 -24.55 -14.41
N ILE A 217 -7.26 -25.22 -15.02
CA ILE A 217 -8.35 -24.59 -15.76
C ILE A 217 -9.13 -23.59 -14.90
N ASP A 218 -9.48 -23.96 -13.67
CA ASP A 218 -10.26 -23.09 -12.78
C ASP A 218 -9.51 -21.79 -12.41
N VAL A 219 -8.19 -21.88 -12.26
CA VAL A 219 -7.33 -20.73 -11.94
C VAL A 219 -7.11 -19.87 -13.18
N ALA A 220 -6.87 -20.50 -14.34
CA ALA A 220 -6.77 -19.83 -15.63
C ALA A 220 -8.03 -19.00 -15.92
N LYS A 221 -9.20 -19.62 -15.75
CA LYS A 221 -10.49 -18.97 -16.00
C LYS A 221 -10.70 -17.74 -15.11
N LYS A 222 -10.42 -17.85 -13.81
CA LYS A 222 -10.53 -16.72 -12.87
C LYS A 222 -9.69 -15.51 -13.32
N TRP A 223 -8.48 -15.74 -13.83
CA TRP A 223 -7.61 -14.67 -14.31
C TRP A 223 -8.05 -14.10 -15.66
N MET A 224 -8.50 -14.95 -16.60
CA MET A 224 -9.08 -14.51 -17.87
C MET A 224 -10.33 -13.67 -17.66
N ASP A 225 -11.25 -14.14 -16.82
CA ASP A 225 -12.49 -13.44 -16.48
C ASP A 225 -12.18 -12.07 -15.88
N ALA A 226 -11.26 -12.00 -14.91
CA ALA A 226 -10.86 -10.72 -14.31
C ALA A 226 -10.24 -9.76 -15.33
N GLY A 227 -9.35 -10.23 -16.21
CA GLY A 227 -8.76 -9.41 -17.26
C GLY A 227 -9.78 -8.88 -18.25
N LEU A 228 -10.72 -9.73 -18.67
CA LEU A 228 -11.79 -9.38 -19.60
C LEU A 228 -12.82 -8.42 -18.99
N GLU A 229 -13.22 -8.65 -17.73
CA GLU A 229 -14.12 -7.76 -16.99
C GLU A 229 -13.53 -6.35 -16.85
N LEU A 230 -12.23 -6.25 -16.58
CA LEU A 230 -11.52 -4.97 -16.54
C LEU A 230 -11.42 -4.33 -17.93
N ALA A 231 -11.08 -5.10 -18.97
CA ALA A 231 -10.97 -4.59 -20.34
C ALA A 231 -12.27 -3.93 -20.81
N ARG A 232 -13.43 -4.52 -20.48
CA ARG A 232 -14.77 -3.97 -20.78
C ARG A 232 -15.08 -2.62 -20.14
N LYS A 233 -14.28 -2.19 -19.15
CA LYS A 233 -14.47 -0.91 -18.44
C LYS A 233 -13.47 0.17 -18.85
N VAL A 234 -12.57 -0.12 -19.77
CA VAL A 234 -11.46 0.76 -20.13
C VAL A 234 -11.59 1.19 -21.59
N ALA A 235 -11.71 2.49 -21.81
CA ALA A 235 -11.74 3.05 -23.17
C ALA A 235 -10.44 2.70 -23.95
N GLY A 236 -10.59 2.33 -25.22
CA GLY A 236 -9.47 1.98 -26.10
C GLY A 236 -8.99 0.52 -25.95
N MET A 237 -9.79 -0.35 -25.33
CA MET A 237 -9.51 -1.80 -25.19
C MET A 237 -10.38 -2.67 -26.08
N GLU A 238 -11.17 -2.11 -26.99
CA GLU A 238 -12.23 -2.81 -27.75
C GLU A 238 -11.67 -3.95 -28.61
N THR A 239 -10.52 -3.72 -29.24
CA THR A 239 -9.86 -4.76 -30.05
C THR A 239 -9.34 -5.90 -29.18
N TYR A 240 -8.73 -5.58 -28.03
CA TYR A 240 -8.25 -6.60 -27.09
C TYR A 240 -9.41 -7.38 -26.47
N GLN A 241 -10.51 -6.70 -26.13
CA GLN A 241 -11.71 -7.31 -25.62
C GLN A 241 -12.24 -8.38 -26.58
N ALA A 242 -12.36 -8.06 -27.87
CA ALA A 242 -12.83 -9.03 -28.87
C ALA A 242 -11.95 -10.29 -28.92
N TYR A 243 -10.62 -10.12 -28.95
CA TYR A 243 -9.69 -11.25 -28.90
C TYR A 243 -9.78 -12.06 -27.60
N MET A 244 -9.96 -11.38 -26.47
CA MET A 244 -10.13 -12.03 -25.17
C MET A 244 -11.42 -12.86 -25.13
N GLU A 245 -12.53 -12.32 -25.66
CA GLU A 245 -13.82 -13.01 -25.73
C GLU A 245 -13.75 -14.26 -26.61
N ASP A 246 -13.16 -14.16 -27.80
CA ASP A 246 -12.95 -15.30 -28.70
C ASP A 246 -12.09 -16.38 -28.05
N TYR A 247 -11.01 -15.99 -27.38
CA TYR A 247 -10.11 -16.92 -26.71
C TYR A 247 -10.81 -17.64 -25.55
N VAL A 248 -11.56 -16.91 -24.69
CA VAL A 248 -12.32 -17.53 -23.59
C VAL A 248 -13.33 -18.54 -24.15
N ALA A 249 -14.06 -18.20 -25.22
CA ALA A 249 -15.03 -19.09 -25.83
C ALA A 249 -14.39 -20.37 -26.40
N GLU A 250 -13.21 -20.27 -27.01
CA GLU A 250 -12.47 -21.45 -27.49
C GLU A 250 -11.92 -22.29 -26.34
N PHE A 251 -11.38 -21.63 -25.30
CA PHE A 251 -10.84 -22.27 -24.11
C PHE A 251 -11.92 -23.10 -23.39
N GLU A 252 -13.11 -22.54 -23.21
CA GLU A 252 -14.25 -23.25 -22.62
C GLU A 252 -14.68 -24.45 -23.46
N LYS A 253 -14.72 -24.33 -24.79
CA LYS A 253 -15.05 -25.48 -25.67
C LYS A 253 -14.06 -26.62 -25.54
N LYS A 254 -12.76 -26.33 -25.43
CA LYS A 254 -11.71 -27.36 -25.24
C LYS A 254 -11.85 -28.06 -23.88
N PHE A 255 -12.14 -27.30 -22.83
CA PHE A 255 -12.37 -27.87 -21.50
C PHE A 255 -13.55 -28.85 -21.48
N HIS A 256 -14.72 -28.45 -22.01
CA HIS A 256 -15.91 -29.32 -22.00
C HIS A 256 -15.70 -30.63 -22.80
N LYS A 257 -14.89 -30.60 -23.87
CA LYS A 257 -14.53 -31.81 -24.63
C LYS A 257 -13.64 -32.77 -23.83
N GLN A 258 -12.71 -32.25 -23.04
CA GLN A 258 -11.85 -33.08 -22.17
C GLN A 258 -12.64 -33.74 -21.05
N THR A 259 -13.58 -33.02 -20.42
CA THR A 259 -14.44 -33.57 -19.36
C THR A 259 -15.41 -34.63 -19.89
N ALA A 260 -15.94 -34.46 -21.11
CA ALA A 260 -16.83 -35.43 -21.76
C ALA A 260 -16.11 -36.71 -22.24
N GLY A 261 -14.81 -36.64 -22.53
CA GLY A 261 -14.00 -37.80 -22.93
C GLY A 261 -13.51 -38.68 -21.78
N GLY A 262 -13.64 -38.24 -20.53
CA GLY A 262 -13.14 -38.94 -19.33
C GLY A 262 -14.07 -40.00 -18.74
N ILE A 263 -15.28 -40.20 -19.30
CA ILE A 263 -16.24 -41.20 -18.82
C ILE A 263 -16.45 -42.25 -19.92
N GLN A 264 -15.49 -43.15 -20.09
CA GLN A 264 -15.75 -44.47 -20.67
C GLN A 264 -15.13 -45.52 -19.75
N PRO A 265 -15.93 -46.25 -18.95
CA PRO A 265 -15.41 -47.43 -18.27
C PRO A 265 -15.08 -48.44 -19.36
N SER A 266 -13.81 -48.78 -19.48
CA SER A 266 -13.34 -49.89 -20.31
C SER A 266 -14.01 -51.17 -19.81
N ILE A 267 -15.06 -51.60 -20.52
CA ILE A 267 -15.62 -52.93 -20.38
C ILE A 267 -14.57 -53.89 -20.92
N LEU A 268 -13.90 -54.59 -20.01
CA LEU A 268 -13.03 -55.72 -20.30
C LEU A 268 -13.87 -56.81 -20.99
N GLN A 269 -13.52 -57.12 -22.24
CA GLN A 269 -13.73 -58.41 -22.88
C GLN A 269 -12.38 -59.10 -23.03
#